data_AF-A0A358D774-F1
#
_entry.id   AF-A0A358D774-F1
#
_cell.length_a   1.000
_cell.length_b   1.000
_cell.length_c   1.000
_cell.angle_alpha   90.00
_cell.angle_beta   90.00
_cell.angle_gamma   90.00
#
_symmetry.space_group_name_H-M   'P 1'
#
loop_
_entity.id
_entity.type
_entity.pdbx_description
1 polymer ?
#
loop_
_entity_poly.entity_id
_entity_poly.type
_entity_poly.pdbx_seq_one_letter_code
_entity_poly.pdbx_strand_id
1 'polypeptide(L)'
;GATPIDRVEPGDDLHGFQFGSVVVNSVGTGGAATKVSAARLAAAAGVGVLVTSADRVDEALRGENIGTWFAPNPHPVASALTGPIAVDR
;
A
#
# COMPACT_ATOMS: atom_id res chain seq x y z
N GLY A 1 -10.30 -10.20 -19.37
CA GLY A 1 -8.89 -10.21 -18.93
C GLY A 1 -8.68 -9.10 -17.92
N ALA A 2 -7.69 -9.21 -17.05
CA ALA A 2 -7.34 -8.14 -16.12
C ALA A 2 -6.21 -7.28 -16.72
N THR A 3 -6.30 -5.96 -16.56
CA THR A 3 -5.24 -5.02 -16.95
C THR A 3 -4.44 -4.66 -15.71
N PRO A 4 -3.09 -4.76 -15.74
CA PRO A 4 -2.26 -4.37 -14.62
C PRO A 4 -2.33 -2.86 -14.38
N ILE A 5 -2.18 -2.47 -13.11
CA ILE A 5 -2.03 -1.09 -12.68
C ILE A 5 -0.56 -0.94 -12.29
N ASP A 6 0.19 -0.11 -13.00
CA ASP A 6 1.62 0.05 -12.72
C ASP A 6 1.85 1.07 -11.59
N ARG A 7 0.97 2.08 -11.49
CA ARG A 7 1.08 3.15 -10.50
C ARG A 7 -0.29 3.60 -9.98
N VAL A 8 -0.32 3.94 -8.69
CA VAL A 8 -1.43 4.58 -7.99
C VAL A 8 -0.89 5.86 -7.35
N GLU A 9 -1.43 7.00 -7.76
CA GLU A 9 -1.11 8.31 -7.20
C GLU A 9 -1.98 8.63 -5.97
N PRO A 10 -1.53 9.54 -5.09
CA PRO A 10 -2.35 10.01 -3.97
C PRO A 10 -3.66 10.62 -4.47
N GLY A 11 -4.79 10.11 -3.95
CA GLY A 11 -6.13 10.59 -4.32
C GLY A 11 -6.79 9.84 -5.48
N ASP A 12 -6.11 8.88 -6.11
CA ASP A 12 -6.72 8.05 -7.15
C ASP A 12 -7.97 7.32 -6.64
N ASP A 13 -9.04 7.43 -7.41
CA ASP A 13 -10.26 6.66 -7.22
C ASP A 13 -10.05 5.23 -7.71
N LEU A 14 -9.96 4.30 -6.76
CA LEU A 14 -9.79 2.88 -7.06
C LEU A 14 -11.08 2.06 -6.97
N HIS A 15 -12.25 2.68 -6.81
CA HIS A 15 -13.54 1.99 -6.65
C HIS A 15 -13.91 1.12 -7.86
N GLY A 16 -13.37 1.42 -9.05
CA GLY A 16 -13.58 0.64 -10.28
C GLY A 16 -12.64 -0.56 -10.48
N PHE A 17 -11.61 -0.74 -9.65
CA PHE A 17 -10.63 -1.81 -9.84
C PHE A 17 -11.02 -3.09 -9.09
N GLN A 18 -11.02 -4.21 -9.81
CA GLN A 18 -11.16 -5.53 -9.21
C GLN A 18 -9.80 -6.06 -8.77
N PHE A 19 -9.60 -6.13 -7.45
CA PHE A 19 -8.45 -6.81 -6.86
C PHE A 19 -8.79 -8.28 -6.68
N GLY A 20 -8.07 -9.16 -7.39
CA GLY A 20 -8.36 -10.60 -7.42
C GLY A 20 -8.37 -11.24 -6.02
N SER A 21 -9.37 -12.07 -5.75
CA SER A 21 -9.34 -13.02 -4.63
C SER A 21 -8.41 -14.17 -5.00
N VAL A 22 -7.11 -14.07 -4.70
CA VAL A 22 -6.21 -15.22 -4.84
C VAL A 22 -6.24 -16.02 -3.54
N VAL A 23 -6.63 -17.28 -3.69
CA VAL A 23 -6.67 -18.31 -2.65
C VAL A 23 -5.27 -18.54 -2.08
N VAL A 24 -5.24 -18.75 -0.77
CA VAL A 24 -4.09 -18.76 0.12
C VAL A 24 -3.39 -20.13 0.14
N ASN A 25 -2.14 -20.17 -0.28
CA ASN A 25 -1.22 -21.27 0.01
C ASN A 25 0.13 -20.63 0.37
N SER A 26 0.46 -20.60 1.65
CA SER A 26 1.70 -20.04 2.22
C SER A 26 1.67 -18.52 2.51
N VAL A 27 1.91 -18.22 3.79
CA VAL A 27 2.08 -16.92 4.48
C VAL A 27 1.12 -15.76 4.13
N GLY A 28 0.18 -15.52 5.05
CA GLY A 28 -0.68 -14.33 5.09
C GLY A 28 -2.06 -14.56 4.47
N THR A 29 -3.06 -14.81 5.31
CA THR A 29 -4.46 -15.08 4.90
C THR A 29 -5.18 -13.88 4.24
N GLY A 30 -4.51 -12.73 4.13
CA GLY A 30 -5.00 -11.55 3.43
C GLY A 30 -4.80 -11.65 1.92
N GLY A 31 -5.91 -11.80 1.18
CA GLY A 31 -5.93 -11.78 -0.29
C GLY A 31 -5.40 -10.47 -0.88
N ALA A 32 -5.47 -10.31 -2.22
CA ALA A 32 -4.94 -9.10 -2.86
C ALA A 32 -5.60 -7.80 -2.35
N ALA A 33 -6.89 -7.85 -2.01
CA ALA A 33 -7.62 -6.71 -1.45
C ALA A 33 -7.01 -6.21 -0.12
N THR A 34 -6.61 -7.11 0.78
CA THR A 34 -5.97 -6.74 2.05
C THR A 34 -4.60 -6.10 1.81
N LYS A 35 -3.81 -6.61 0.86
CA LYS A 35 -2.50 -6.05 0.50
C LYS A 35 -2.65 -4.63 -0.06
N VAL A 36 -3.64 -4.41 -0.92
CA VAL A 36 -3.94 -3.08 -1.48
C VAL A 36 -4.42 -2.12 -0.41
N SER A 37 -5.30 -2.56 0.50
CA SER A 37 -5.76 -1.73 1.61
C SER A 37 -4.59 -1.27 2.50
N ALA A 38 -3.67 -2.18 2.83
CA ALA A 38 -2.46 -1.86 3.59
C ALA A 38 -1.54 -0.90 2.82
N ALA A 39 -1.33 -1.13 1.52
CA ALA A 39 -0.53 -0.25 0.67
C ALA A 39 -1.10 1.18 0.62
N ARG A 40 -2.42 1.33 0.48
CA ARG A 40 -3.09 2.63 0.51
C ARG A 40 -2.95 3.34 1.85
N LEU A 41 -3.08 2.61 2.96
CA LEU A 41 -2.95 3.18 4.30
C LEU A 41 -1.52 3.72 4.53
N ALA A 42 -0.51 2.95 4.16
CA ALA A 42 0.89 3.39 4.28
C ALA A 42 1.22 4.55 3.33
N ALA A 43 0.76 4.49 2.06
CA ALA A 43 0.92 5.58 1.10
C ALA A 43 0.28 6.89 1.59
N ALA A 44 -0.92 6.83 2.17
CA ALA A 44 -1.59 7.99 2.77
C ALA A 44 -0.78 8.61 3.92
N ALA A 45 -0.05 7.79 4.67
CA ALA A 45 0.87 8.22 5.73
C ALA A 45 2.24 8.72 5.20
N GLY A 46 2.43 8.81 3.88
CA GLY A 46 3.65 9.32 3.26
C GLY A 46 4.73 8.26 3.02
N VAL A 47 4.38 6.97 3.09
CA VAL A 47 5.31 5.86 2.84
C VAL A 47 5.05 5.25 1.46
N GLY A 48 6.03 5.28 0.57
CA GLY A 48 5.90 4.63 -0.75
C GLY A 48 5.82 3.11 -0.61
N VAL A 49 4.90 2.47 -1.34
CA VAL A 49 4.67 1.03 -1.25
C VAL A 49 4.70 0.38 -2.61
N LEU A 50 5.47 -0.71 -2.74
CA LEU A 50 5.47 -1.57 -3.90
C LEU A 50 4.71 -2.87 -3.60
N VAL A 51 3.69 -3.18 -4.40
CA VAL A 51 2.97 -4.47 -4.35
C VAL A 51 3.39 -5.31 -5.56
N THR A 52 4.09 -6.42 -5.33
CA THR A 52 4.62 -7.30 -6.38
C THR A 52 4.71 -8.75 -5.87
N SER A 53 5.10 -9.71 -6.73
CA SER A 53 5.39 -11.09 -6.29
C SER A 53 6.63 -11.11 -5.41
N ALA A 54 6.59 -11.89 -4.32
CA ALA A 54 7.72 -12.05 -3.42
C ALA A 54 8.98 -12.60 -4.12
N ASP A 55 8.80 -13.43 -5.16
CA ASP A 55 9.91 -13.99 -5.94
C ASP A 55 10.72 -12.92 -6.69
N ARG A 56 10.15 -11.73 -6.90
CA ARG A 56 10.81 -10.61 -7.58
C ARG A 56 11.47 -9.61 -6.63
N VAL A 57 11.77 -10.03 -5.40
CA VAL A 57 12.38 -9.14 -4.38
C VAL A 57 13.70 -8.53 -4.86
N ASP A 58 14.51 -9.28 -5.61
CA ASP A 58 15.79 -8.82 -6.12
C ASP A 58 15.61 -7.69 -7.17
N GLU A 59 14.63 -7.81 -8.05
CA GLU A 59 14.23 -6.75 -9.00
C GLU A 59 13.64 -5.52 -8.26
N ALA A 60 12.81 -5.76 -7.24
CA ALA A 60 12.22 -4.69 -6.42
C ALA A 60 13.31 -3.83 -5.75
N LEU A 61 14.34 -4.47 -5.18
CA LEU A 61 15.43 -3.78 -4.51
C LEU A 61 16.33 -2.99 -5.47
N ARG A 62 16.35 -3.34 -6.76
CA ARG A 62 17.02 -2.55 -7.81
C ARG A 62 16.18 -1.39 -8.34
N GLY A 63 14.92 -1.30 -7.94
CA GLY A 63 14.00 -0.25 -8.40
C GLY A 63 13.45 -0.51 -9.81
N GLU A 64 13.41 -1.77 -10.25
CA GLU A 64 12.82 -2.13 -11.53
C GLU A 64 11.31 -1.84 -11.57
N ASN A 65 10.78 -1.57 -12.76
CA ASN A 65 9.36 -1.29 -12.94
C ASN A 65 8.53 -2.58 -12.97
N ILE A 66 8.20 -3.09 -11.77
CA ILE A 66 7.44 -4.33 -11.57
C ILE A 66 6.23 -4.09 -10.67
N GLY A 67 5.15 -4.84 -10.86
CA GLY A 67 3.99 -4.79 -9.96
C GLY A 67 3.29 -3.43 -9.96
N THR A 68 2.79 -3.01 -8.80
CA THR A 68 2.07 -1.74 -8.62
C THR A 68 2.76 -0.85 -7.60
N TRP A 69 3.15 0.36 -8.01
CA TRP A 69 3.71 1.39 -7.13
C TRP A 69 2.60 2.29 -6.57
N PHE A 70 2.46 2.33 -5.26
CA PHE A 70 1.64 3.31 -4.55
C PHE A 70 2.52 4.47 -4.13
N ALA A 71 2.34 5.61 -4.77
CA ALA A 71 3.15 6.79 -4.49
C ALA A 71 2.82 7.36 -3.10
N PRO A 72 3.85 7.77 -2.33
CA PRO A 72 3.63 8.38 -1.02
C PRO A 72 2.87 9.69 -1.17
N ASN A 73 1.94 9.95 -0.24
CA ASN A 73 1.34 11.26 -0.11
C ASN A 73 2.45 12.29 0.24
N PRO A 74 2.69 13.32 -0.59
CA PRO A 74 3.70 14.35 -0.32
C PRO A 74 3.31 15.28 0.85
N HIS A 75 2.05 15.25 1.26
CA HIS A 75 1.50 16.03 2.37
C HIS A 75 0.79 15.11 3.38
N PRO A 76 1.53 14.23 4.09
CA PRO A 76 0.93 13.37 5.08
C PRO A 76 0.42 14.22 6.25
N VAL A 77 -0.85 14.05 6.62
CA VAL A 77 -1.37 14.66 7.84
C VAL A 77 -0.68 14.00 9.03
N ALA A 78 0.08 14.77 9.80
CA ALA A 78 0.70 14.27 11.01
C ALA A 78 -0.43 13.80 11.95
N SER A 79 -0.44 12.51 12.28
CA SER A 79 -1.32 12.02 13.33
C SER A 79 -0.82 12.61 14.63
N ALA A 80 -1.61 13.50 15.24
CA ALA A 80 -1.35 14.05 16.57
C ALA A 80 -1.54 12.95 17.63
N LEU A 81 -0.71 11.92 17.58
CA LEU A 81 -0.61 10.95 18.66
C LEU A 81 0.35 11.56 19.66
N THR A 82 -0.14 11.78 20.87
CA THR A 82 0.53 12.42 22.03
C THR A 82 0.56 13.94 22.05
N GLY A 83 -0.61 14.54 22.34
CA GLY A 83 -0.64 15.76 23.16
C GLY A 83 -0.30 15.42 24.62
N PRO A 84 0.26 16.36 25.41
CA PRO A 84 0.56 16.12 26.82
C PRO A 84 -0.72 15.79 27.59
N ILE A 85 -0.73 14.65 28.30
CA ILE A 85 -1.76 14.35 29.29
C ILE A 85 -1.56 15.33 30.45
N ALA A 86 -2.41 16.35 30.56
CA ALA A 86 -2.43 17.22 31.71
C ALA A 86 -2.91 16.40 32.92
N VAL A 87 -1.99 16.09 33.84
CA VAL A 87 -2.32 15.56 35.16
C VAL A 87 -2.71 16.72 36.05
N ASP A 88 -4.02 16.87 36.28
CA ASP A 88 -4.58 17.78 37.28
C ASP A 88 -4.14 17.30 38.67
N ARG A 89 -3.59 18.21 39.49
CA ARG A 89 -3.11 17.95 40.86
C ARG A 89 -3.98 18.68 41.87
#